data_AF-A0A1H9T201-F1
#
_entry.id   AF-A0A1H9T201-F1
#
_cell.length_a   1.000
_cell.length_b   1.000
_cell.length_c   1.000
_cell.angle_alpha   90.00
_cell.angle_beta   90.00
_cell.angle_gamma   90.00
#
_symmetry.space_group_name_H-M   'P 1'
#
loop_
_entity.id
_entity.type
_entity.pdbx_description
1 polymer ?
#
loop_
_entity_poly.entity_id
_entity_poly.type
_entity_poly.pdbx_seq_one_letter_code
_entity_poly.pdbx_strand_id
1 'polypeptide(L)'
;MKKQLKIASFSIQYDTKPTTTCPIKIDSATYIEDKVLPKYLIGECDMTLPQFYQAACPQLTATDYVLSDGYQQIIRRFPHTNQVRLTLGTDAIYIIKAVPIYIEVKDYVQALIHPERFSEMSLEVAKIKNLKPIMQEEIIQLNTYKRKQLLLNGQYSERTLLDVTHSNNVQTIQNQLVYERELYDFAHYQYAGMIGFLPEYAIHTYEQFHEAYGQYIYSATLTKSGETIPLVWPDYLYHRPENHLEFGVLAESTPRYQSFEYWQENDSVTVTILADGFEDVSFETKLKKPQNIRPQLSQNIYLMTETLSLTIDQGVLQELTEQTCQFEIVSPEKVKQNANELNYTITAKALLLDCNQFSRPGFYQLQLMSPTYGEMLFLFKIQLEEQA
;
A
#
# COMPACT_ATOMS: atom_id res chain seq x y z
N MET A 1 -27.41 -19.46 39.57
CA MET A 1 -28.02 -20.64 38.88
C MET A 1 -26.95 -21.08 37.93
N LYS A 2 -26.40 -22.30 38.11
CA LYS A 2 -25.24 -22.75 37.34
C LYS A 2 -25.60 -22.77 35.85
N LYS A 3 -24.80 -22.09 35.04
CA LYS A 3 -24.94 -22.11 33.58
C LYS A 3 -23.65 -22.64 32.98
N GLN A 4 -23.77 -23.47 31.95
CA GLN A 4 -22.64 -24.03 31.23
C GLN A 4 -22.67 -23.49 29.81
N LEU A 5 -21.50 -23.04 29.35
CA LEU A 5 -21.29 -22.55 28.00
C LEU A 5 -20.42 -23.55 27.24
N LYS A 6 -20.86 -23.95 26.04
CA LYS A 6 -20.13 -24.89 25.17
C LYS A 6 -19.57 -24.11 23.97
N ILE A 7 -18.26 -24.15 23.78
CA ILE A 7 -17.53 -23.43 22.72
C ILE A 7 -16.73 -24.45 21.93
N ALA A 8 -17.16 -24.76 20.70
CA ALA A 8 -16.49 -25.71 19.81
C ALA A 8 -16.02 -26.99 20.55
N SER A 9 -14.71 -27.11 20.84
CA SER A 9 -14.08 -28.25 21.50
C SER A 9 -13.95 -28.16 23.03
N PHE A 10 -14.35 -27.06 23.68
CA PHE A 10 -14.30 -26.91 25.14
C PHE A 10 -15.62 -26.41 25.73
N SER A 11 -15.72 -26.46 27.05
CA SER A 11 -16.85 -25.91 27.80
C SER A 11 -16.36 -25.23 29.06
N ILE A 12 -17.14 -24.26 29.53
CA ILE A 12 -16.86 -23.50 30.74
C ILE A 12 -18.14 -23.30 31.56
N GLN A 13 -18.06 -23.53 32.87
CA GLN A 13 -19.11 -23.13 33.79
C GLN A 13 -18.97 -21.65 34.14
N TYR A 14 -20.11 -20.97 34.30
CA TYR A 14 -20.15 -19.58 34.73
C TYR A 14 -21.32 -19.29 35.68
N ASP A 15 -21.16 -18.26 36.51
CA ASP A 15 -22.23 -17.69 37.35
C ASP A 15 -22.06 -16.17 37.41
N THR A 16 -23.13 -15.45 37.77
CA THR A 16 -23.11 -13.98 37.87
C THR A 16 -22.69 -13.48 39.26
N LYS A 17 -22.33 -14.41 40.15
CA LYS A 17 -21.86 -14.17 41.51
C LYS A 17 -20.67 -15.11 41.81
N PRO A 18 -19.75 -14.72 42.70
CA PRO A 18 -18.66 -15.59 43.10
C PRO A 18 -19.23 -16.85 43.78
N THR A 19 -18.75 -18.02 43.35
CA THR A 19 -19.11 -19.30 43.96
C THR A 19 -17.86 -20.17 44.11
N THR A 20 -17.95 -21.25 44.87
CA THR A 20 -16.83 -22.21 45.00
C THR A 20 -16.48 -22.89 43.67
N THR A 21 -17.46 -23.07 42.77
CA THR A 21 -17.25 -23.66 41.45
C THR A 21 -16.84 -22.65 40.40
N CYS A 22 -17.23 -21.37 40.55
CA CYS A 22 -16.86 -20.28 39.65
C CYS A 22 -16.16 -19.16 40.45
N PRO A 23 -14.88 -19.32 40.80
CA PRO A 23 -14.16 -18.34 41.64
C PRO A 23 -13.49 -17.22 40.82
N ILE A 24 -13.24 -17.43 39.53
CA ILE A 24 -12.43 -16.51 38.71
C ILE A 24 -13.31 -15.41 38.12
N LYS A 25 -13.09 -14.15 38.52
CA LYS A 25 -13.80 -12.99 37.98
C LYS A 25 -13.23 -12.61 36.61
N ILE A 26 -14.07 -12.50 35.58
CA ILE A 26 -13.66 -12.07 34.23
C ILE A 26 -14.20 -10.70 33.82
N ASP A 27 -15.29 -10.24 34.44
CA ASP A 27 -15.78 -8.87 34.30
C ASP A 27 -16.51 -8.41 35.57
N SER A 28 -17.23 -7.28 35.54
CA SER A 28 -17.95 -6.75 36.70
C SER A 28 -19.06 -7.66 37.26
N ALA A 29 -19.63 -8.55 36.45
CA ALA A 29 -20.82 -9.35 36.75
C ALA A 29 -20.67 -10.85 36.45
N THR A 30 -19.50 -11.33 36.03
CA THR A 30 -19.30 -12.70 35.53
C THR A 30 -18.11 -13.38 36.18
N TYR A 31 -18.35 -14.59 36.69
CA TYR A 31 -17.35 -15.47 37.26
C TYR A 31 -17.37 -16.81 36.53
N ILE A 32 -16.20 -17.39 36.29
CA ILE A 32 -16.01 -18.67 35.61
C ILE A 32 -15.31 -19.69 36.51
N GLU A 33 -15.43 -20.97 36.16
CA GLU A 33 -14.66 -22.04 36.81
C GLU A 33 -13.15 -21.85 36.63
N ASP A 34 -12.39 -22.28 37.65
CA ASP A 34 -10.94 -22.32 37.59
C ASP A 34 -10.50 -23.53 36.75
N LYS A 35 -10.34 -23.27 35.45
CA LYS A 35 -10.00 -24.28 34.45
C LYS A 35 -9.01 -23.68 33.46
N VAL A 36 -8.06 -24.50 33.02
CA VAL A 36 -7.17 -24.14 31.91
C VAL A 36 -8.00 -23.98 30.64
N LEU A 37 -8.01 -22.76 30.12
CA LEU A 37 -8.69 -22.40 28.88
C LEU A 37 -7.69 -22.23 27.75
N PRO A 38 -8.14 -22.43 26.50
CA PRO A 38 -7.39 -21.93 25.35
C PRO A 38 -7.13 -20.45 25.52
N LYS A 39 -5.99 -19.99 25.03
CA LYS A 39 -5.65 -18.57 25.11
C LYS A 39 -6.46 -17.76 24.10
N TYR A 40 -6.52 -18.27 22.89
CA TYR A 40 -7.16 -17.62 21.76
C TYR A 40 -8.11 -18.56 21.02
N LEU A 41 -9.08 -17.97 20.33
CA LEU A 41 -9.74 -18.56 19.18
C LEU A 41 -9.15 -17.93 17.93
N ILE A 42 -8.71 -18.72 16.97
CA ILE A 42 -8.06 -18.26 15.73
C ILE A 42 -8.89 -18.72 14.54
N GLY A 43 -9.01 -17.85 13.54
CA GLY A 43 -9.73 -18.13 12.30
C GLY A 43 -9.35 -17.15 11.21
N GLU A 44 -10.21 -17.03 10.21
CA GLU A 44 -10.03 -16.10 9.10
C GLU A 44 -11.36 -15.48 8.68
N CYS A 45 -11.35 -14.23 8.22
CA CYS A 45 -12.54 -13.59 7.64
C CYS A 45 -12.16 -12.68 6.46
N ASP A 46 -13.15 -12.40 5.62
CA ASP A 46 -12.98 -11.40 4.57
C ASP A 46 -13.26 -10.01 5.18
N MET A 47 -12.39 -9.03 4.90
CA MET A 47 -12.54 -7.66 5.40
C MET A 47 -12.51 -6.67 4.24
N THR A 48 -13.36 -5.65 4.29
CA THR A 48 -13.17 -4.49 3.40
C THR A 48 -11.89 -3.75 3.80
N LEU A 49 -11.26 -3.03 2.87
CA LEU A 49 -10.10 -2.18 3.16
C LEU A 49 -10.36 -1.22 4.34
N PRO A 50 -11.50 -0.50 4.39
CA PRO A 50 -11.86 0.32 5.56
C PRO A 50 -11.87 -0.46 6.88
N GLN A 51 -12.47 -1.65 6.92
CA GLN A 51 -12.48 -2.48 8.13
C GLN A 51 -11.07 -2.94 8.52
N PHE A 52 -10.25 -3.30 7.54
CA PHE A 52 -8.87 -3.73 7.79
C PHE A 52 -8.00 -2.59 8.31
N TYR A 53 -8.19 -1.36 7.85
CA TYR A 53 -7.37 -0.22 8.26
C TYR A 53 -7.99 0.64 9.36
N GLN A 54 -9.21 0.33 9.83
CA GLN A 54 -9.94 1.14 10.82
C GLN A 54 -9.10 1.53 12.06
N ALA A 55 -8.33 0.61 12.62
CA ALA A 55 -7.51 0.89 13.80
C ALA A 55 -6.28 1.76 13.49
N ALA A 56 -5.67 1.57 12.31
CA ALA A 56 -4.47 2.31 11.90
C ALA A 56 -4.81 3.68 11.28
N CYS A 57 -6.02 3.83 10.75
CA CYS A 57 -6.49 5.00 10.00
C CYS A 57 -7.91 5.40 10.43
N PRO A 58 -8.16 5.71 11.72
CA PRO A 58 -9.50 5.97 12.23
C PRO A 58 -10.15 7.22 11.66
N GLN A 59 -9.36 8.12 11.07
CA GLN A 59 -9.81 9.34 10.40
C GLN A 59 -10.41 9.07 9.01
N LEU A 60 -10.11 7.93 8.39
CA LEU A 60 -10.60 7.59 7.06
C LEU A 60 -11.95 6.88 7.14
N THR A 61 -12.86 7.28 6.27
CA THR A 61 -14.21 6.74 6.14
C THR A 61 -14.31 5.81 4.92
N ALA A 62 -15.36 5.00 4.82
CA ALA A 62 -15.52 4.07 3.70
C ALA A 62 -15.52 4.76 2.32
N THR A 63 -16.02 6.00 2.23
CA THR A 63 -16.03 6.78 0.98
C THR A 63 -14.64 7.16 0.50
N ASP A 64 -13.67 7.26 1.40
CA ASP A 64 -12.27 7.57 1.05
C ASP A 64 -11.58 6.42 0.31
N TYR A 65 -12.13 5.20 0.41
CA TYR A 65 -11.63 4.00 -0.27
C TYR A 65 -12.36 3.70 -1.58
N VAL A 66 -13.39 4.46 -1.93
CA VAL A 66 -14.14 4.27 -3.17
C VAL A 66 -13.28 4.71 -4.35
N LEU A 67 -13.16 3.84 -5.35
CA LEU A 67 -12.39 4.14 -6.55
C LEU A 67 -13.09 5.16 -7.43
N SER A 68 -12.36 6.21 -7.83
CA SER A 68 -12.81 7.15 -8.85
C SER A 68 -12.93 6.48 -10.24
N ASP A 69 -13.69 7.09 -11.15
CA ASP A 69 -13.86 6.60 -12.52
C ASP A 69 -12.52 6.48 -13.28
N GLY A 70 -11.57 7.39 -13.00
CA GLY A 70 -10.22 7.34 -13.57
C GLY A 70 -9.48 6.06 -13.20
N TYR A 71 -9.58 5.63 -11.94
CA TYR A 71 -9.00 4.37 -11.47
C TYR A 71 -9.68 3.14 -12.07
N GLN A 72 -11.00 3.17 -12.29
CA GLN A 72 -11.70 2.06 -12.94
C GLN A 72 -11.20 1.80 -14.37
N GLN A 73 -10.80 2.84 -15.10
CA GLN A 73 -10.20 2.69 -16.42
C GLN A 73 -8.81 2.04 -16.36
N ILE A 74 -7.99 2.42 -15.36
CA ILE A 74 -6.66 1.82 -15.11
C ILE A 74 -6.80 0.33 -14.79
N ILE A 75 -7.71 -0.05 -13.90
CA ILE A 75 -7.93 -1.46 -13.50
C ILE A 75 -8.34 -2.34 -14.67
N ARG A 76 -9.18 -1.84 -15.58
CA ARG A 76 -9.59 -2.60 -16.78
C ARG A 76 -8.41 -2.92 -17.69
N ARG A 77 -7.39 -2.05 -17.73
CA ARG A 77 -6.17 -2.25 -18.51
C ARG A 77 -5.15 -3.10 -17.76
N PHE A 78 -5.14 -3.03 -16.43
CA PHE A 78 -4.16 -3.67 -15.56
C PHE A 78 -4.84 -4.38 -14.39
N PRO A 79 -5.34 -5.61 -14.61
CA PRO A 79 -6.01 -6.36 -13.57
C PRO A 79 -5.06 -6.67 -12.42
N HIS A 80 -5.62 -6.80 -11.21
CA HIS A 80 -4.84 -7.18 -10.03
C HIS A 80 -4.12 -8.51 -10.26
N THR A 81 -2.86 -8.62 -9.81
CA THR A 81 -2.07 -9.84 -9.97
C THR A 81 -2.47 -10.91 -8.94
N ASN A 82 -2.69 -10.52 -7.69
CA ASN A 82 -3.27 -11.37 -6.62
C ASN A 82 -4.80 -11.23 -6.44
N GLN A 83 -5.59 -11.57 -7.47
CA GLN A 83 -7.07 -11.55 -7.36
C GLN A 83 -7.64 -12.56 -6.36
N VAL A 84 -6.85 -13.55 -5.95
CA VAL A 84 -7.26 -14.54 -4.95
C VAL A 84 -7.35 -13.89 -3.57
N ARG A 85 -6.41 -12.99 -3.24
CA ARG A 85 -6.35 -12.31 -1.94
C ARG A 85 -7.07 -10.96 -1.93
N LEU A 86 -7.04 -10.20 -3.03
CA LEU A 86 -7.69 -8.89 -3.11
C LEU A 86 -8.72 -8.87 -4.25
N THR A 87 -9.97 -8.61 -3.90
CA THR A 87 -11.08 -8.54 -4.89
C THR A 87 -11.82 -7.23 -4.77
N LEU A 88 -12.25 -6.66 -5.90
CA LEU A 88 -13.13 -5.50 -5.89
C LEU A 88 -14.57 -5.94 -5.55
N GLY A 89 -15.14 -5.37 -4.49
CA GLY A 89 -16.53 -5.60 -4.07
C GLY A 89 -17.55 -4.84 -4.91
N THR A 90 -18.83 -5.00 -4.59
CA THR A 90 -19.97 -4.41 -5.32
C THR A 90 -20.01 -2.88 -5.29
N ASP A 91 -19.46 -2.28 -4.22
CA ASP A 91 -19.48 -0.82 -4.00
C ASP A 91 -18.18 -0.15 -4.46
N ALA A 92 -17.41 -0.80 -5.34
CA ALA A 92 -16.07 -0.36 -5.76
C ALA A 92 -15.07 -0.18 -4.60
N ILE A 93 -15.28 -0.92 -3.50
CA ILE A 93 -14.35 -1.01 -2.36
C ILE A 93 -13.66 -2.37 -2.40
N TYR A 94 -12.34 -2.38 -2.20
CA TYR A 94 -11.57 -3.61 -2.15
C TYR A 94 -11.84 -4.43 -0.88
N ILE A 95 -11.82 -5.74 -1.04
CA ILE A 95 -11.97 -6.74 0.02
C ILE A 95 -10.70 -7.58 0.06
N ILE A 96 -10.06 -7.64 1.23
CA ILE A 96 -8.98 -8.58 1.55
C ILE A 96 -9.63 -9.88 2.03
N LYS A 97 -9.37 -10.96 1.30
CA LYS A 97 -9.93 -12.28 1.56
C LYS A 97 -9.14 -13.00 2.65
N ALA A 98 -9.81 -13.82 3.47
CA ALA A 98 -9.20 -14.70 4.45
C ALA A 98 -8.12 -14.05 5.36
N VAL A 99 -8.39 -12.83 5.84
CA VAL A 99 -7.53 -12.13 6.80
C VAL A 99 -7.41 -12.97 8.08
N PRO A 100 -6.20 -13.31 8.54
CA PRO A 100 -6.01 -14.04 9.80
C PRO A 100 -6.47 -13.20 11.00
N ILE A 101 -7.34 -13.77 11.82
CA ILE A 101 -7.86 -13.12 13.02
C ILE A 101 -7.57 -13.94 14.28
N TYR A 102 -7.70 -13.29 15.43
CA TYR A 102 -7.83 -13.98 16.71
C TYR A 102 -8.80 -13.26 17.64
N ILE A 103 -9.29 -13.99 18.63
CA ILE A 103 -10.15 -13.49 19.71
C ILE A 103 -9.57 -14.02 21.02
N GLU A 104 -9.49 -13.18 22.05
CA GLU A 104 -9.20 -13.68 23.40
C GLU A 104 -10.37 -14.53 23.90
N VAL A 105 -10.09 -15.72 24.44
CA VAL A 105 -11.16 -16.62 24.90
C VAL A 105 -12.02 -15.94 25.98
N LYS A 106 -11.44 -15.09 26.83
CA LYS A 106 -12.19 -14.35 27.85
C LYS A 106 -13.20 -13.38 27.24
N ASP A 107 -12.82 -12.67 26.19
CA ASP A 107 -13.71 -11.74 25.49
C ASP A 107 -14.82 -12.50 24.77
N TYR A 108 -14.48 -13.61 24.13
CA TYR A 108 -15.47 -14.49 23.50
C TYR A 108 -16.50 -15.03 24.50
N VAL A 109 -16.04 -15.48 25.68
CA VAL A 109 -16.93 -15.94 26.75
C VAL A 109 -17.84 -14.82 27.25
N GLN A 110 -17.30 -13.61 27.46
CA GLN A 110 -18.09 -12.44 27.85
C GLN A 110 -19.18 -12.12 26.82
N ALA A 111 -18.83 -12.11 25.54
CA ALA A 111 -19.78 -11.82 24.46
C ALA A 111 -20.92 -12.83 24.37
N LEU A 112 -20.64 -14.12 24.61
CA LEU A 112 -21.69 -15.14 24.62
C LEU A 112 -22.58 -15.11 25.87
N ILE A 113 -22.06 -14.64 27.01
CA ILE A 113 -22.85 -14.53 28.25
C ILE A 113 -23.77 -13.31 28.21
N HIS A 114 -23.31 -12.20 27.61
CA HIS A 114 -24.04 -10.93 27.50
C HIS A 114 -24.19 -10.49 26.03
N PRO A 115 -24.91 -11.25 25.19
CA PRO A 115 -25.02 -10.99 23.75
C PRO A 115 -25.67 -9.64 23.43
N GLU A 116 -26.56 -9.14 24.30
CA GLU A 116 -27.19 -7.83 24.17
C GLU A 116 -26.20 -6.66 24.35
N ARG A 117 -25.12 -6.88 25.12
CA ARG A 117 -24.08 -5.87 25.35
C ARG A 117 -23.01 -5.89 24.27
N PHE A 118 -22.75 -7.06 23.70
CA PHE A 118 -21.66 -7.31 22.75
C PHE A 118 -22.20 -7.84 21.41
N SER A 119 -23.26 -7.21 20.91
CA SER A 119 -23.94 -7.60 19.67
C SER A 119 -23.03 -7.49 18.45
N GLU A 120 -22.25 -6.41 18.35
CA GLU A 120 -21.32 -6.17 17.24
C GLU A 120 -20.25 -7.25 17.14
N MET A 121 -19.65 -7.64 18.27
CA MET A 121 -18.71 -8.76 18.30
C MET A 121 -19.38 -10.06 17.85
N SER A 122 -20.61 -10.33 18.27
CA SER A 122 -21.34 -11.53 17.87
C SER A 122 -21.62 -11.56 16.36
N LEU A 123 -21.94 -10.41 15.75
CA LEU A 123 -22.11 -10.27 14.31
C LEU A 123 -20.81 -10.55 13.55
N GLU A 124 -19.69 -10.02 14.04
CA GLU A 124 -18.38 -10.27 13.44
C GLU A 124 -17.93 -11.72 13.59
N VAL A 125 -18.14 -12.33 14.76
CA VAL A 125 -17.84 -13.74 15.01
C VAL A 125 -18.53 -14.65 13.99
N ALA A 126 -19.78 -14.36 13.63
CA ALA A 126 -20.53 -15.16 12.67
C ALA A 126 -19.93 -15.14 11.25
N LYS A 127 -19.10 -14.15 10.91
CA LYS A 127 -18.41 -14.02 9.62
C LYS A 127 -17.10 -14.81 9.57
N ILE A 128 -16.58 -15.23 10.73
CA ILE A 128 -15.29 -15.90 10.83
C ILE A 128 -15.41 -17.36 10.40
N LYS A 129 -14.52 -17.77 9.50
CA LYS A 129 -14.36 -19.14 9.04
C LYS A 129 -13.28 -19.86 9.84
N ASN A 130 -13.44 -21.17 9.97
CA ASN A 130 -12.42 -22.06 10.54
C ASN A 130 -11.98 -21.71 11.98
N LEU A 131 -12.87 -21.11 12.78
CA LEU A 131 -12.58 -20.71 14.15
C LEU A 131 -12.22 -21.92 15.03
N LYS A 132 -11.00 -21.95 15.55
CA LYS A 132 -10.48 -23.04 16.38
C LYS A 132 -9.82 -22.50 17.65
N PRO A 133 -10.00 -23.15 18.80
CA PRO A 133 -9.27 -22.80 20.01
C PRO A 133 -7.81 -23.25 19.92
N ILE A 134 -6.93 -22.45 20.49
CA ILE A 134 -5.48 -22.66 20.53
C ILE A 134 -4.98 -22.43 21.96
N MET A 135 -4.26 -23.42 22.50
CA MET A 135 -3.57 -23.33 23.78
C MET A 135 -2.28 -22.50 23.67
N GLN A 136 -1.76 -22.01 24.79
CA GLN A 136 -0.58 -21.13 24.82
C GLN A 136 0.65 -21.78 24.16
N GLU A 137 0.83 -23.08 24.37
CA GLU A 137 1.94 -23.89 23.84
C GLU A 137 1.79 -24.21 22.35
N GLU A 138 0.59 -24.15 21.80
CA GLU A 138 0.31 -24.43 20.38
C GLU A 138 0.55 -23.19 19.51
N ILE A 139 0.67 -22.01 20.13
CA ILE A 139 0.86 -20.74 19.44
C ILE A 139 2.08 -20.82 18.51
N ILE A 140 3.22 -21.35 18.95
CA ILE A 140 4.45 -21.44 18.14
C ILE A 140 4.29 -22.20 16.81
N GLN A 141 3.27 -23.05 16.67
CA GLN A 141 3.03 -23.87 15.49
C GLN A 141 2.21 -23.13 14.41
N LEU A 142 1.86 -21.88 14.66
CA LEU A 142 1.04 -21.09 13.77
C LEU A 142 1.86 -20.56 12.58
N ASN A 143 1.40 -20.87 11.36
CA ASN A 143 2.12 -20.56 10.12
C ASN A 143 1.88 -19.14 9.56
N THR A 144 1.07 -18.30 10.21
CA THR A 144 0.84 -16.93 9.73
C THR A 144 1.48 -15.91 10.65
N TYR A 145 2.09 -14.89 10.05
CA TYR A 145 2.88 -13.86 10.74
C TYR A 145 2.04 -13.07 11.75
N LYS A 146 1.30 -12.07 11.27
CA LYS A 146 0.46 -11.21 12.12
C LYS A 146 -1.03 -11.43 11.88
N ARG A 147 -1.82 -11.25 12.94
CA ARG A 147 -3.29 -11.39 12.95
C ARG A 147 -3.95 -10.13 13.49
N LYS A 148 -5.21 -9.90 13.13
CA LYS A 148 -6.03 -8.86 13.76
C LYS A 148 -6.81 -9.44 14.93
N GLN A 149 -6.87 -8.72 16.05
CA GLN A 149 -7.73 -9.08 17.17
C GLN A 149 -9.14 -8.58 16.88
N LEU A 150 -10.17 -9.42 17.03
CA LEU A 150 -11.55 -8.92 17.16
C LEU A 150 -11.81 -8.60 18.63
N LEU A 151 -12.12 -7.33 18.91
CA LEU A 151 -12.36 -6.80 20.25
C LEU A 151 -13.84 -6.94 20.65
N LEU A 152 -14.12 -6.83 21.96
CA LEU A 152 -15.48 -6.89 22.52
C LEU A 152 -16.46 -5.88 21.91
N ASN A 153 -15.96 -4.75 21.43
CA ASN A 153 -16.77 -3.71 20.78
C ASN A 153 -17.09 -4.00 19.30
N GLY A 154 -16.65 -5.14 18.76
CA GLY A 154 -16.85 -5.53 17.37
C GLY A 154 -15.85 -4.93 16.38
N GLN A 155 -14.84 -4.18 16.84
CA GLN A 155 -13.80 -3.63 15.98
C GLN A 155 -12.59 -4.55 15.90
N TYR A 156 -11.85 -4.48 14.78
CA TYR A 156 -10.59 -5.18 14.62
C TYR A 156 -9.41 -4.28 15.00
N SER A 157 -8.46 -4.82 15.76
CA SER A 157 -7.20 -4.14 16.08
C SER A 157 -6.25 -4.06 14.89
N GLU A 158 -5.14 -3.34 15.07
CA GLU A 158 -3.97 -3.49 14.20
C GLU A 158 -3.45 -4.93 14.18
N ARG A 159 -2.65 -5.25 13.16
CA ARG A 159 -2.04 -6.57 13.00
C ARG A 159 -0.92 -6.76 14.03
N THR A 160 -0.99 -7.80 14.84
CA THR A 160 0.03 -8.10 15.86
C THR A 160 0.58 -9.52 15.74
N LEU A 161 1.82 -9.68 16.19
CA LEU A 161 2.43 -10.99 16.42
C LEU A 161 1.91 -11.52 17.76
N LEU A 162 1.40 -12.76 17.78
CA LEU A 162 0.96 -13.39 19.03
C LEU A 162 2.12 -13.90 19.89
N ASP A 163 3.28 -14.14 19.26
CA ASP A 163 4.54 -14.52 19.89
C ASP A 163 5.69 -14.03 19.00
N VAL A 164 6.79 -13.58 19.60
CA VAL A 164 7.97 -13.04 18.90
C VAL A 164 8.67 -14.13 18.07
N THR A 165 8.57 -15.40 18.49
CA THR A 165 9.18 -16.55 17.80
C THR A 165 8.57 -16.83 16.42
N HIS A 166 7.37 -16.34 16.10
CA HIS A 166 6.76 -16.47 14.77
C HIS A 166 7.45 -15.66 13.68
N SER A 167 8.34 -14.74 14.04
CA SER A 167 9.18 -14.06 13.05
C SER A 167 9.97 -15.05 12.19
N ASN A 168 10.25 -16.25 12.70
CA ASN A 168 10.92 -17.32 11.96
C ASN A 168 9.99 -18.12 11.02
N ASN A 169 8.67 -17.97 11.11
CA ASN A 169 7.70 -18.77 10.35
C ASN A 169 7.35 -18.16 8.99
N VAL A 170 7.98 -17.06 8.61
CA VAL A 170 7.80 -16.38 7.33
C VAL A 170 9.11 -16.16 6.61
N GLN A 171 9.02 -15.98 5.29
CA GLN A 171 10.18 -15.67 4.47
C GLN A 171 10.62 -14.23 4.71
N THR A 172 11.89 -14.06 5.05
CA THR A 172 12.52 -12.73 5.16
C THR A 172 12.94 -12.25 3.78
N ILE A 173 12.55 -11.04 3.42
CA ILE A 173 12.78 -10.49 2.08
C ILE A 173 13.21 -9.01 2.09
N GLN A 174 13.08 -8.30 3.21
CA GLN A 174 13.47 -6.89 3.33
C GLN A 174 14.89 -6.62 2.79
N ASN A 175 15.84 -7.49 3.13
CA ASN A 175 17.25 -7.34 2.73
C ASN A 175 17.54 -7.71 1.27
N GLN A 176 16.53 -8.15 0.51
CA GLN A 176 16.63 -8.45 -0.91
C GLN A 176 16.03 -7.34 -1.78
N LEU A 177 15.26 -6.44 -1.16
CA LEU A 177 14.53 -5.38 -1.83
C LEU A 177 15.18 -4.03 -1.58
N VAL A 178 14.98 -3.11 -2.50
CA VAL A 178 15.51 -1.75 -2.43
C VAL A 178 14.47 -0.76 -2.91
N TYR A 179 14.43 0.40 -2.25
CA TYR A 179 13.71 1.57 -2.74
C TYR A 179 14.54 2.21 -3.87
N GLU A 180 14.20 1.90 -5.12
CA GLU A 180 15.02 2.21 -6.29
C GLU A 180 14.97 3.69 -6.63
N ARG A 181 13.76 4.27 -6.67
CA ARG A 181 13.50 5.60 -7.24
C ARG A 181 12.36 6.30 -6.53
N GLU A 182 12.44 7.62 -6.54
CA GLU A 182 11.43 8.53 -6.00
C GLU A 182 11.08 9.58 -7.06
N LEU A 183 9.80 9.66 -7.41
CA LEU A 183 9.28 10.44 -8.51
C LEU A 183 8.36 11.56 -8.00
N TYR A 184 8.57 12.77 -8.48
CA TYR A 184 7.86 13.99 -8.12
C TYR A 184 7.29 14.61 -9.39
N ASP A 185 6.03 14.30 -9.71
CA ASP A 185 5.38 14.53 -11.01
C ASP A 185 5.70 13.45 -12.06
N PHE A 186 4.89 12.40 -12.01
CA PHE A 186 4.88 11.29 -12.96
C PHE A 186 3.45 10.94 -13.33
N ALA A 187 3.11 11.11 -14.62
CA ALA A 187 1.76 10.87 -15.15
C ALA A 187 0.66 11.62 -14.37
N HIS A 188 -0.09 10.90 -13.51
CA HIS A 188 -1.14 11.48 -12.67
C HIS A 188 -0.74 11.61 -11.20
N TYR A 189 0.49 11.22 -10.84
CA TYR A 189 0.97 11.17 -9.46
C TYR A 189 1.78 12.41 -9.08
N GLN A 190 1.47 13.00 -7.93
CA GLN A 190 2.27 14.07 -7.32
C GLN A 190 3.53 13.52 -6.63
N TYR A 191 3.43 12.30 -6.13
CA TYR A 191 4.51 11.56 -5.48
C TYR A 191 4.38 10.09 -5.87
N ALA A 192 5.47 9.47 -6.29
CA ALA A 192 5.51 8.05 -6.61
C ALA A 192 6.88 7.46 -6.24
N GLY A 193 6.94 6.14 -6.14
CA GLY A 193 8.16 5.42 -5.84
C GLY A 193 8.19 4.04 -6.47
N MET A 194 9.40 3.50 -6.60
CA MET A 194 9.64 2.18 -7.18
C MET A 194 10.44 1.33 -6.19
N ILE A 195 9.99 0.10 -5.97
CA ILE A 195 10.64 -0.89 -5.11
C ILE A 195 10.97 -2.11 -5.96
N GLY A 196 12.26 -2.42 -6.08
CA GLY A 196 12.77 -3.55 -6.84
C GLY A 196 13.61 -4.49 -6.00
N PHE A 197 14.16 -5.52 -6.63
CA PHE A 197 15.18 -6.38 -6.01
C PHE A 197 16.56 -5.77 -6.19
N LEU A 198 17.43 -5.98 -5.20
CA LEU A 198 18.83 -5.65 -5.33
C LEU A 198 19.46 -6.41 -6.53
N PRO A 199 20.38 -5.78 -7.29
CA PRO A 199 20.91 -6.36 -8.53
C PRO A 199 21.54 -7.75 -8.37
N GLU A 200 22.14 -8.07 -7.23
CA GLU A 200 22.79 -9.36 -6.95
C GLU A 200 21.83 -10.56 -6.94
N TYR A 201 20.52 -10.33 -6.82
CA TYR A 201 19.51 -11.40 -6.88
C TYR A 201 19.07 -11.75 -8.31
N ALA A 202 19.60 -11.04 -9.33
CA ALA A 202 19.40 -11.32 -10.75
C ALA A 202 17.92 -11.42 -11.20
N ILE A 203 17.03 -10.66 -10.55
CA ILE A 203 15.63 -10.52 -10.93
C ILE A 203 15.50 -9.37 -11.93
N HIS A 204 15.44 -9.70 -13.22
CA HIS A 204 15.53 -8.74 -14.33
C HIS A 204 14.25 -8.64 -15.16
N THR A 205 13.27 -9.49 -14.89
CA THR A 205 12.05 -9.59 -15.68
C THR A 205 10.82 -9.53 -14.81
N TYR A 206 9.70 -9.22 -15.47
CA TYR A 206 8.42 -9.16 -14.81
C TYR A 206 8.06 -10.48 -14.11
N GLU A 207 8.18 -11.57 -14.87
CA GLU A 207 7.80 -12.90 -14.41
C GLU A 207 8.65 -13.34 -13.20
N GLN A 208 9.94 -13.01 -13.19
CA GLN A 208 10.81 -13.33 -12.06
C GLN A 208 10.40 -12.63 -10.77
N PHE A 209 10.11 -11.32 -10.82
CA PHE A 209 9.66 -10.58 -9.64
C PHE A 209 8.27 -11.07 -9.20
N HIS A 210 7.35 -11.28 -10.15
CA HIS A 210 6.01 -11.77 -9.85
C HIS A 210 6.05 -13.09 -9.10
N GLU A 211 6.83 -14.05 -9.59
CA GLU A 211 6.97 -15.36 -8.96
C GLU A 211 7.68 -15.28 -7.60
N ALA A 212 8.71 -14.44 -7.47
CA ALA A 212 9.49 -14.32 -6.24
C ALA A 212 8.74 -13.61 -5.10
N TYR A 213 7.97 -12.56 -5.41
CA TYR A 213 7.32 -11.72 -4.39
C TYR A 213 6.01 -11.07 -4.83
N GLY A 214 5.95 -10.55 -6.06
CA GLY A 214 4.85 -9.69 -6.51
C GLY A 214 3.46 -10.34 -6.45
N GLN A 215 3.34 -11.65 -6.65
CA GLN A 215 2.07 -12.37 -6.55
C GLN A 215 1.52 -12.48 -5.12
N TYR A 216 2.36 -12.30 -4.11
CA TYR A 216 2.00 -12.44 -2.70
C TYR A 216 1.56 -11.12 -2.06
N ILE A 217 1.92 -9.98 -2.66
CA ILE A 217 1.56 -8.65 -2.19
C ILE A 217 0.04 -8.48 -2.26
N TYR A 218 -0.55 -8.04 -1.15
CA TYR A 218 -2.00 -7.79 -1.06
C TYR A 218 -2.36 -6.43 -0.47
N SER A 219 -1.37 -5.68 0.04
CA SER A 219 -1.60 -4.33 0.52
C SER A 219 -0.32 -3.52 0.63
N ALA A 220 -0.42 -2.21 0.43
CA ALA A 220 0.65 -1.25 0.67
C ALA A 220 0.10 -0.02 1.40
N THR A 221 0.95 0.64 2.17
CA THR A 221 0.62 1.90 2.85
C THR A 221 1.76 2.90 2.74
N LEU A 222 1.41 4.19 2.77
CA LEU A 222 2.35 5.30 2.97
C LEU A 222 2.08 5.95 4.31
N THR A 223 3.12 6.21 5.09
CA THR A 223 3.02 6.94 6.36
C THR A 223 3.87 8.20 6.28
N LYS A 224 3.26 9.36 6.51
CA LYS A 224 3.94 10.67 6.56
C LYS A 224 3.49 11.42 7.80
N SER A 225 4.46 11.91 8.58
CA SER A 225 4.18 12.66 9.82
C SER A 225 3.22 11.95 10.79
N GLY A 226 3.31 10.61 10.86
CA GLY A 226 2.46 9.76 11.71
C GLY A 226 1.08 9.43 11.12
N GLU A 227 0.70 10.05 10.00
CA GLU A 227 -0.53 9.73 9.29
C GLU A 227 -0.28 8.63 8.26
N THR A 228 -1.00 7.51 8.41
CA THR A 228 -0.92 6.38 7.48
C THR A 228 -2.07 6.43 6.49
N ILE A 229 -1.74 6.23 5.22
CA ILE A 229 -2.66 6.15 4.10
C ILE A 229 -2.54 4.77 3.49
N PRO A 230 -3.61 3.97 3.51
CA PRO A 230 -3.67 2.74 2.74
C PRO A 230 -3.79 3.05 1.27
N LEU A 231 -2.91 2.44 0.49
CA LEU A 231 -2.96 2.51 -0.96
C LEU A 231 -4.00 1.50 -1.47
N VAL A 232 -4.87 1.93 -2.37
CA VAL A 232 -5.73 1.02 -3.15
C VAL A 232 -4.93 0.47 -4.32
N TRP A 233 -5.30 -0.69 -4.87
CA TRP A 233 -4.49 -1.37 -5.91
C TRP A 233 -4.02 -0.47 -7.07
N PRO A 234 -4.85 0.43 -7.62
CA PRO A 234 -4.36 1.31 -8.68
C PRO A 234 -3.25 2.28 -8.27
N ASP A 235 -3.06 2.50 -6.96
CA ASP A 235 -1.99 3.32 -6.40
C ASP A 235 -0.70 2.54 -6.22
N TYR A 236 -0.73 1.21 -6.31
CA TYR A 236 0.47 0.40 -6.23
C TYR A 236 0.38 -0.72 -7.27
N LEU A 237 0.98 -0.47 -8.41
CA LEU A 237 0.85 -1.32 -9.57
C LEU A 237 2.17 -2.00 -9.89
N TYR A 238 2.03 -3.21 -10.37
CA TYR A 238 3.11 -4.00 -10.90
C TYR A 238 2.83 -4.26 -12.38
N HIS A 239 3.38 -3.41 -13.26
CA HIS A 239 3.06 -3.41 -14.69
C HIS A 239 4.09 -4.18 -15.52
N ARG A 240 3.64 -5.00 -16.48
CA ARG A 240 4.52 -5.53 -17.53
C ARG A 240 5.03 -4.39 -18.42
N PRO A 241 6.31 -4.36 -18.82
CA PRO A 241 7.36 -5.38 -18.61
C PRO A 241 8.24 -5.15 -17.38
N GLU A 242 7.88 -4.22 -16.51
CA GLU A 242 8.73 -3.73 -15.43
C GLU A 242 8.92 -4.78 -14.31
N ASN A 243 10.11 -4.80 -13.70
CA ASN A 243 10.53 -5.74 -12.65
C ASN A 243 10.57 -5.10 -11.24
N HIS A 244 9.80 -4.03 -11.02
CA HIS A 244 9.65 -3.32 -9.74
C HIS A 244 8.18 -3.07 -9.39
N LEU A 245 7.84 -3.04 -8.10
CA LEU A 245 6.58 -2.50 -7.61
C LEU A 245 6.61 -0.97 -7.71
N GLU A 246 5.69 -0.39 -8.47
CA GLU A 246 5.47 1.05 -8.49
C GLU A 246 4.34 1.39 -7.51
N PHE A 247 4.45 2.52 -6.82
CA PHE A 247 3.33 3.12 -6.12
C PHE A 247 3.26 4.62 -6.36
N GLY A 248 2.08 5.21 -6.20
CA GLY A 248 1.84 6.62 -6.48
C GLY A 248 0.64 7.19 -5.74
N VAL A 249 0.78 8.46 -5.34
CA VAL A 249 -0.25 9.30 -4.79
C VAL A 249 -0.75 10.21 -5.89
N LEU A 250 -2.02 10.08 -6.27
CA LEU A 250 -2.60 10.89 -7.35
C LEU A 250 -2.64 12.38 -6.98
N ALA A 251 -2.28 13.23 -7.94
CA ALA A 251 -2.45 14.67 -7.86
C ALA A 251 -3.97 15.02 -7.85
N GLU A 252 -4.37 15.91 -6.94
CA GLU A 252 -5.74 16.47 -6.85
C GLU A 252 -6.86 15.45 -6.59
N SER A 253 -6.62 14.44 -5.76
CA SER A 253 -7.63 13.40 -5.52
C SER A 253 -7.83 13.08 -4.04
N THR A 254 -9.10 12.96 -3.66
CA THR A 254 -9.65 12.32 -2.45
C THR A 254 -9.04 12.74 -1.09
N PRO A 255 -9.86 13.04 -0.06
CA PRO A 255 -9.36 13.44 1.27
C PRO A 255 -8.25 12.55 1.85
N ARG A 256 -8.20 11.25 1.48
CA ARG A 256 -7.14 10.31 1.89
C ARG A 256 -5.70 10.74 1.55
N TYR A 257 -5.45 11.55 0.53
CA TYR A 257 -4.10 11.94 0.12
C TYR A 257 -3.70 13.35 0.54
N GLN A 258 -4.55 14.02 1.32
CA GLN A 258 -4.35 15.41 1.69
C GLN A 258 -2.98 15.65 2.37
N SER A 259 -2.48 14.68 3.15
CA SER A 259 -1.18 14.80 3.81
C SER A 259 0.02 14.82 2.85
N PHE A 260 -0.19 14.43 1.59
CA PHE A 260 0.80 14.47 0.50
C PHE A 260 0.55 15.61 -0.49
N GLU A 261 -0.55 16.36 -0.38
CA GLU A 261 -0.74 17.60 -1.17
C GLU A 261 0.30 18.67 -0.81
N TYR A 262 0.75 18.67 0.45
CA TYR A 262 1.75 19.59 0.95
C TYR A 262 2.78 18.83 1.77
N TRP A 263 4.06 19.06 1.48
CA TRP A 263 5.16 18.52 2.26
C TRP A 263 6.29 19.52 2.40
N GLN A 264 7.15 19.27 3.37
CA GLN A 264 8.41 19.98 3.54
C GLN A 264 9.56 19.10 3.09
N GLU A 265 10.64 19.74 2.67
CA GLU A 265 11.89 19.03 2.39
C GLU A 265 12.34 18.27 3.64
N ASN A 266 12.73 17.02 3.45
CA ASN A 266 13.13 16.05 4.47
C ASN A 266 12.00 15.47 5.35
N ASP A 267 10.73 15.74 5.02
CA ASP A 267 9.61 15.01 5.64
C ASP A 267 9.83 13.50 5.48
N SER A 268 9.77 12.77 6.59
CA SER A 268 9.99 11.31 6.58
C SER A 268 8.73 10.61 6.07
N VAL A 269 8.94 9.70 5.12
CA VAL A 269 7.90 8.85 4.55
C VAL A 269 8.29 7.41 4.73
N THR A 270 7.36 6.60 5.22
CA THR A 270 7.51 5.16 5.32
C THR A 270 6.56 4.46 4.38
N VAL A 271 7.09 3.59 3.53
CA VAL A 271 6.30 2.68 2.71
C VAL A 271 6.27 1.33 3.40
N THR A 272 5.08 0.76 3.62
CA THR A 272 4.94 -0.60 4.18
C THR A 272 4.21 -1.50 3.21
N ILE A 273 4.75 -2.69 2.95
CA ILE A 273 4.18 -3.69 2.04
C ILE A 273 3.81 -4.94 2.83
N LEU A 274 2.60 -5.43 2.60
CA LEU A 274 2.07 -6.65 3.20
C LEU A 274 1.95 -7.73 2.13
N ALA A 275 2.57 -8.88 2.37
CA ALA A 275 2.57 -10.02 1.48
C ALA A 275 2.30 -11.34 2.23
N ASP A 276 1.54 -12.25 1.63
CA ASP A 276 1.22 -13.53 2.24
C ASP A 276 2.46 -14.45 2.30
N GLY A 277 2.77 -14.97 3.49
CA GLY A 277 3.93 -15.87 3.71
C GLY A 277 5.27 -15.16 3.91
N PHE A 278 5.28 -13.83 3.88
CA PHE A 278 6.47 -13.00 4.09
C PHE A 278 6.34 -12.16 5.37
N GLU A 279 7.48 -11.65 5.84
CA GLU A 279 7.49 -10.55 6.80
C GLU A 279 6.86 -9.27 6.20
N ASP A 280 6.39 -8.38 7.07
CA ASP A 280 5.99 -7.04 6.63
C ASP A 280 7.27 -6.27 6.27
N VAL A 281 7.32 -5.69 5.07
CA VAL A 281 8.48 -4.95 4.55
C VAL A 281 8.23 -3.46 4.73
N SER A 282 9.23 -2.71 5.20
CA SER A 282 9.15 -1.26 5.39
C SER A 282 10.38 -0.55 4.84
N PHE A 283 10.16 0.54 4.10
CA PHE A 283 11.21 1.43 3.60
C PHE A 283 10.98 2.83 4.15
N GLU A 284 12.04 3.46 4.66
CA GLU A 284 12.01 4.86 5.08
C GLU A 284 12.79 5.72 4.08
N THR A 285 12.15 6.80 3.63
CA THR A 285 12.74 7.81 2.73
C THR A 285 12.45 9.21 3.26
N LYS A 286 13.07 10.21 2.65
CA LYS A 286 12.93 11.63 2.98
C LYS A 286 12.53 12.40 1.74
N LEU A 287 11.41 13.11 1.83
CA LEU A 287 10.87 13.83 0.69
C LEU A 287 11.82 14.94 0.23
N LYS A 288 11.95 15.07 -1.08
CA LYS A 288 12.64 16.17 -1.75
C LYS A 288 11.88 17.47 -1.60
N LYS A 289 12.53 18.58 -1.96
CA LYS A 289 11.92 19.90 -1.87
C LYS A 289 10.71 19.98 -2.81
N PRO A 290 9.54 20.43 -2.33
CA PRO A 290 8.38 20.60 -3.19
C PRO A 290 8.65 21.69 -4.24
N GLN A 291 8.05 21.53 -5.42
CA GLN A 291 8.06 22.53 -6.47
C GLN A 291 6.95 23.57 -6.19
N ASN A 292 7.22 24.86 -6.45
CA ASN A 292 6.18 25.90 -6.28
C ASN A 292 5.25 25.99 -7.49
N ILE A 293 5.75 25.54 -8.65
CA ILE A 293 5.03 25.51 -9.91
C ILE A 293 5.03 24.05 -10.37
N ARG A 294 3.84 23.51 -10.65
CA ARG A 294 3.71 22.18 -11.22
C ARG A 294 4.35 22.16 -12.62
N PRO A 295 5.29 21.25 -12.89
CA PRO A 295 5.83 21.05 -14.23
C PRO A 295 4.73 20.79 -15.26
N GLN A 296 4.86 21.39 -16.44
CA GLN A 296 3.87 21.21 -17.51
C GLN A 296 4.52 21.32 -18.89
N LEU A 297 4.30 20.29 -19.71
CA LEU A 297 4.53 20.39 -21.15
C LEU A 297 3.48 21.29 -21.79
N SER A 298 3.88 22.13 -22.74
CA SER A 298 2.95 22.99 -23.49
C SER A 298 1.84 22.20 -24.18
N GLN A 299 2.12 20.98 -24.61
CA GLN A 299 1.19 20.00 -25.17
C GLN A 299 1.77 18.58 -25.05
N ASN A 300 0.97 17.55 -25.28
CA ASN A 300 1.42 16.14 -25.18
C ASN A 300 1.68 15.50 -26.55
N ILE A 301 1.35 16.19 -27.63
CA ILE A 301 1.56 15.76 -29.01
C ILE A 301 2.23 16.91 -29.75
N TYR A 302 3.37 16.63 -30.38
CA TYR A 302 4.17 17.59 -31.13
C TYR A 302 4.37 17.10 -32.57
N LEU A 303 4.52 18.04 -33.50
CA LEU A 303 5.07 17.78 -34.83
C LEU A 303 6.60 17.85 -34.80
N MET A 304 7.26 17.16 -35.73
CA MET A 304 8.73 17.20 -35.86
C MET A 304 9.28 18.62 -36.05
N THR A 305 8.48 19.56 -36.56
CA THR A 305 8.87 20.97 -36.79
C THR A 305 8.64 21.88 -35.58
N GLU A 306 8.01 21.38 -34.52
CA GLU A 306 7.70 22.16 -33.32
C GLU A 306 8.81 22.08 -32.26
N THR A 307 8.77 23.02 -31.33
CA THR A 307 9.62 23.03 -30.14
C THR A 307 8.82 22.54 -28.94
N LEU A 308 9.31 21.47 -28.30
CA LEU A 308 8.84 21.03 -27.00
C LEU A 308 9.19 22.08 -25.96
N SER A 309 8.22 22.45 -25.14
CA SER A 309 8.40 23.43 -24.06
C SER A 309 7.90 22.85 -22.75
N LEU A 310 8.82 22.67 -21.80
CA LEU A 310 8.52 22.27 -20.43
C LEU A 310 8.64 23.50 -19.52
N THR A 311 7.49 23.98 -19.02
CA THR A 311 7.46 25.00 -17.96
C THR A 311 7.66 24.31 -16.62
N ILE A 312 8.56 24.82 -15.79
CA ILE A 312 8.95 24.19 -14.51
C ILE A 312 9.47 25.23 -13.52
N ASP A 313 9.55 24.88 -12.24
CA ASP A 313 10.07 25.73 -11.17
C ASP A 313 11.45 26.30 -11.50
N GLN A 314 11.67 27.57 -11.15
CA GLN A 314 12.93 28.28 -11.45
C GLN A 314 14.14 27.62 -10.80
N GLY A 315 13.98 26.98 -9.65
CA GLY A 315 15.08 26.25 -9.01
C GLY A 315 15.57 25.09 -9.87
N VAL A 316 14.67 24.37 -10.55
CA VAL A 316 15.06 23.28 -11.47
C VAL A 316 15.76 23.83 -12.71
N LEU A 317 15.29 24.94 -13.27
CA LEU A 317 15.94 25.60 -14.42
C LEU A 317 17.35 26.10 -14.07
N GLN A 318 17.53 26.60 -12.85
CA GLN A 318 18.84 26.99 -12.34
C GLN A 318 19.77 25.77 -12.25
N GLU A 319 19.32 24.67 -11.66
CA GLU A 319 20.11 23.43 -11.58
C GLU A 319 20.48 22.85 -12.94
N LEU A 320 19.58 22.95 -13.93
CA LEU A 320 19.87 22.54 -15.31
C LEU A 320 20.95 23.44 -15.95
N THR A 321 20.92 24.74 -15.65
CA THR A 321 21.94 25.70 -16.13
C THR A 321 23.30 25.46 -15.49
N GLU A 322 23.29 25.12 -14.20
CA GLU A 322 24.48 24.77 -13.40
C GLU A 322 24.95 23.32 -13.64
N GLN A 323 24.22 22.54 -14.44
CA GLN A 323 24.49 21.13 -14.75
C GLN A 323 24.47 20.19 -13.53
N THR A 324 23.79 20.59 -12.45
CA THR A 324 23.55 19.74 -11.27
C THR A 324 22.31 18.88 -11.44
N CYS A 325 21.30 19.39 -12.15
CA CYS A 325 20.18 18.60 -12.66
C CYS A 325 20.56 18.05 -14.04
N GLN A 326 20.34 16.75 -14.25
CA GLN A 326 20.54 16.09 -15.53
C GLN A 326 19.20 15.78 -16.17
N PHE A 327 19.18 15.66 -17.49
CA PHE A 327 18.00 15.15 -18.18
C PHE A 327 18.35 14.21 -19.31
N GLU A 328 17.41 13.30 -19.57
CA GLU A 328 17.48 12.29 -20.62
C GLU A 328 16.19 12.28 -21.44
N ILE A 329 16.32 11.99 -22.73
CA ILE A 329 15.20 11.59 -23.58
C ILE A 329 15.31 10.10 -23.86
N VAL A 330 14.24 9.35 -23.59
CA VAL A 330 14.10 7.95 -24.02
C VAL A 330 13.25 7.91 -25.28
N SER A 331 13.84 7.38 -26.35
CA SER A 331 13.19 7.24 -27.65
C SER A 331 12.16 6.10 -27.64
N PRO A 332 11.28 6.00 -28.67
CA PRO A 332 10.36 4.88 -28.80
C PRO A 332 11.09 3.54 -28.99
N GLU A 333 12.39 3.58 -29.30
CA GLU A 333 13.28 2.42 -29.49
C GLU A 333 13.99 2.05 -28.17
N LYS A 334 13.65 2.72 -27.07
CA LYS A 334 14.27 2.59 -25.74
C LYS A 334 15.76 2.97 -25.70
N VAL A 335 16.20 3.77 -26.67
CA VAL A 335 17.53 4.40 -26.66
C VAL A 335 17.46 5.66 -25.81
N LYS A 336 18.41 5.80 -24.88
CA LYS A 336 18.54 6.97 -24.01
C LYS A 336 19.53 7.96 -24.61
N GLN A 337 19.14 9.22 -24.65
CA GLN A 337 20.00 10.35 -25.05
C GLN A 337 20.09 11.35 -23.90
N ASN A 338 21.29 11.70 -23.47
CA ASN A 338 21.48 12.66 -22.37
C ASN A 338 21.56 14.11 -22.89
N ALA A 339 21.52 15.08 -21.97
CA ALA A 339 21.59 16.51 -22.30
C ALA A 339 22.77 16.90 -23.21
N ASN A 340 23.93 16.23 -23.14
CA ASN A 340 25.09 16.57 -23.96
C ASN A 340 24.93 16.18 -25.44
N GLU A 341 23.98 15.32 -25.74
CA GLU A 341 23.69 14.82 -27.09
C GLU A 341 22.51 15.59 -27.73
N LEU A 342 21.89 16.49 -26.99
CA LEU A 342 20.66 17.18 -27.37
C LEU A 342 20.91 18.67 -27.55
N ASN A 343 20.24 19.26 -28.53
CA ASN A 343 20.15 20.70 -28.71
C ASN A 343 18.96 21.21 -27.88
N TYR A 344 19.25 21.99 -26.83
CA TYR A 344 18.24 22.54 -25.94
C TYR A 344 18.54 24.00 -25.57
N THR A 345 17.50 24.72 -25.17
CA THR A 345 17.62 26.09 -24.65
C THR A 345 16.93 26.17 -23.28
N ILE A 346 17.60 26.73 -22.29
CA ILE A 346 17.01 27.07 -21.00
C ILE A 346 16.67 28.56 -21.00
N THR A 347 15.42 28.87 -20.68
CA THR A 347 14.93 30.24 -20.48
C THR A 347 14.62 30.49 -19.01
N ALA A 348 14.23 31.71 -18.65
CA ALA A 348 13.82 32.03 -17.28
C ALA A 348 12.55 31.30 -16.80
N LYS A 349 11.83 30.60 -17.70
CA LYS A 349 10.54 29.95 -17.41
C LYS A 349 10.43 28.51 -17.92
N ALA A 350 11.28 28.08 -18.85
CA ALA A 350 11.10 26.80 -19.52
C ALA A 350 12.40 26.20 -20.06
N LEU A 351 12.41 24.88 -20.15
CA LEU A 351 13.32 24.07 -20.96
C LEU A 351 12.70 23.85 -22.35
N LEU A 352 13.45 24.17 -23.40
CA LEU A 352 13.02 24.08 -24.79
C LEU A 352 13.88 23.06 -25.55
N LEU A 353 13.24 22.17 -26.31
CA LEU A 353 13.89 21.21 -27.20
C LEU A 353 13.23 21.21 -28.57
N ASP A 354 13.99 21.39 -29.64
CA ASP A 354 13.45 21.32 -31.00
C ASP A 354 13.17 19.87 -31.39
N CYS A 355 11.97 19.55 -31.86
CA CYS A 355 11.60 18.17 -32.18
C CYS A 355 12.31 17.62 -33.41
N ASN A 356 12.87 18.50 -34.25
CA ASN A 356 13.55 18.13 -35.50
C ASN A 356 14.85 17.34 -35.28
N GLN A 357 15.39 17.36 -34.06
CA GLN A 357 16.61 16.64 -33.69
C GLN A 357 16.35 15.15 -33.47
N PHE A 358 15.10 14.76 -33.23
CA PHE A 358 14.75 13.36 -33.00
C PHE A 358 14.65 12.61 -34.32
N SER A 359 15.11 11.36 -34.34
CA SER A 359 15.29 10.61 -35.59
C SER A 359 13.99 10.11 -36.22
N ARG A 360 12.92 9.96 -35.41
CA ARG A 360 11.65 9.35 -35.87
C ARG A 360 10.44 9.79 -35.05
N PRO A 361 9.22 9.75 -35.61
CA PRO A 361 8.00 9.92 -34.83
C PRO A 361 7.78 8.76 -33.84
N GLY A 362 7.01 9.01 -32.78
CA GLY A 362 6.63 7.99 -31.80
C GLY A 362 6.41 8.56 -30.40
N PHE A 363 6.31 7.68 -29.40
CA PHE A 363 6.21 8.06 -27.99
C PHE A 363 7.59 8.19 -27.37
N TYR A 364 7.83 9.33 -26.73
CA TYR A 364 9.06 9.71 -26.07
C TYR A 364 8.80 9.96 -24.59
N GLN A 365 9.87 9.82 -23.80
CA GLN A 365 9.88 10.16 -22.38
C GLN A 365 11.01 11.14 -22.11
N LEU A 366 10.70 12.26 -21.47
CA LEU A 366 11.67 13.18 -20.88
C LEU A 366 11.79 12.87 -19.39
N GLN A 367 13.01 12.63 -18.93
CA GLN A 367 13.34 12.33 -17.54
C GLN A 367 14.28 13.41 -17.02
N LEU A 368 13.87 14.15 -15.99
CA LEU A 368 14.72 15.10 -15.27
C LEU A 368 15.13 14.49 -13.93
N MET A 369 16.41 14.56 -13.58
CA MET A 369 16.95 14.05 -12.31
C MET A 369 17.55 15.22 -11.54
N SER A 370 16.77 15.79 -10.63
CA SER A 370 17.21 16.86 -9.75
C SER A 370 17.62 16.30 -8.39
N PRO A 371 18.81 16.65 -7.85
CA PRO A 371 19.20 16.26 -6.50
C PRO A 371 18.29 16.88 -5.41
N THR A 372 17.76 18.08 -5.66
CA THR A 372 16.96 18.87 -4.71
C THR A 372 15.48 18.60 -4.81
N TYR A 373 14.94 18.53 -6.03
CA TYR A 373 13.52 18.41 -6.32
C TYR A 373 13.10 16.98 -6.68
N GLY A 374 14.06 16.06 -6.79
CA GLY A 374 13.83 14.67 -7.14
C GLY A 374 13.64 14.46 -8.64
N GLU A 375 13.14 13.28 -8.98
CA GLU A 375 13.02 12.87 -10.37
C GLU A 375 11.64 13.17 -10.95
N MET A 376 11.59 13.69 -12.18
CA MET A 376 10.36 14.00 -12.90
C MET A 376 10.31 13.29 -14.25
N LEU A 377 9.12 12.86 -14.65
CA LEU A 377 8.92 12.04 -15.84
C LEU A 377 7.74 12.53 -16.68
N PHE A 378 8.03 12.93 -17.93
CA PHE A 378 7.05 13.47 -18.87
C PHE A 378 6.95 12.61 -20.12
N LEU A 379 5.73 12.20 -20.47
CA LEU A 379 5.45 11.44 -21.67
C LEU A 379 4.86 12.34 -22.75
N PHE A 380 5.36 12.24 -23.97
CA PHE A 380 4.85 12.99 -25.12
C PHE A 380 4.98 12.18 -26.40
N LYS A 381 4.24 12.57 -27.44
CA LYS A 381 4.27 11.93 -28.76
C LYS A 381 4.78 12.92 -29.80
N ILE A 382 5.73 12.50 -30.63
CA ILE A 382 6.13 13.25 -31.83
C ILE A 382 5.51 12.59 -33.06
N GLN A 383 4.98 13.39 -33.97
CA GLN A 383 4.38 12.96 -35.23
C GLN A 383 5.06 13.64 -36.41
N LEU A 384 5.02 12.98 -37.56
CA LEU A 384 5.31 13.65 -38.82
C LEU A 384 4.22 14.71 -39.07
N GLU A 385 4.55 15.78 -39.78
CA GLU A 385 3.53 16.70 -40.28
C GLU A 385 2.45 15.88 -40.99
N GLU A 386 1.19 16.06 -40.58
CA GLU A 386 0.08 15.65 -41.43
C GLU A 386 0.23 16.45 -42.73
N GLN A 387 0.38 15.75 -43.86
CA GLN A 387 0.24 16.39 -45.15
C GLN A 387 -1.20 16.92 -45.24
N ALA A 388 -1.36 18.21 -44.99
CA ALA A 388 -2.55 18.99 -45.34
C ALA A 388 -2.16 20.03 -46.38
#